data_AF-A0A7X3ZHQ3-F1
#
_entry.id   AF-A0A7X3ZHQ3-F1
#
_cell.length_a   1.000
_cell.length_b   1.000
_cell.length_c   1.000
_cell.angle_alpha   90.00
_cell.angle_beta   90.00
_cell.angle_gamma   90.00
#
_symmetry.space_group_name_H-M   'P 1'
#
loop_
_entity.id
_entity.type
_entity.pdbx_description
1 polymer ?
#
loop_
_entity_poly.entity_id
_entity_poly.type
_entity_poly.pdbx_seq_one_letter_code
_entity_poly.pdbx_strand_id
1 'polypeptide(L)' 'DSNEEASVGKLTQELKHTDRMILLGLGWLAREGQLNIVKRQRATYFILNATSDNEGSSS' A
#
# COMPACT_ATOMS: atom_id res chain seq x y z
N ASP A 1 0.17 -16.02 -6.20
CA ASP A 1 1.37 -15.15 -6.10
C ASP A 1 1.15 -13.78 -6.69
N SER A 2 0.60 -12.82 -5.94
CA SER A 2 0.74 -11.40 -6.30
C SER A 2 0.18 -10.50 -5.20
N ASN A 3 0.66 -10.68 -3.97
CA ASN A 3 0.37 -9.71 -2.93
C ASN A 3 1.25 -8.46 -3.14
N GLU A 4 0.55 -7.37 -3.48
CA GLU A 4 0.64 -6.11 -2.75
C GLU A 4 1.69 -5.07 -3.16
N GLU A 5 2.53 -5.25 -4.18
CA GLU A 5 3.42 -4.16 -4.63
C GLU A 5 2.74 -3.23 -5.68
N ALA A 6 2.64 -1.93 -5.36
CA ALA A 6 2.10 -0.92 -6.27
C ALA A 6 2.94 0.37 -6.30
N SER A 7 2.93 1.09 -7.42
CA SER A 7 3.52 2.43 -7.55
C SER A 7 2.42 3.50 -7.61
N VAL A 8 2.76 4.77 -7.36
CA VAL A 8 1.78 5.88 -7.50
C VAL A 8 1.16 5.90 -8.89
N GLY A 9 1.96 5.70 -9.94
CA GLY A 9 1.46 5.70 -11.32
C GLY A 9 0.45 4.59 -11.58
N LYS A 10 0.71 3.37 -11.08
CA LYS A 10 -0.24 2.25 -11.19
C LYS A 10 -1.56 2.56 -10.46
N LEU A 11 -1.47 3.04 -9.21
CA LEU A 11 -2.65 3.37 -8.40
C LEU A 11 -3.48 4.51 -9.01
N THR A 12 -2.82 5.51 -9.60
CA THR A 12 -3.47 6.63 -10.29
C THR A 12 -4.31 6.13 -11.48
N GLN A 13 -3.77 5.19 -12.27
CA GLN A 13 -4.47 4.59 -13.41
C GLN A 13 -5.65 3.71 -12.97
N GLU A 14 -5.45 2.86 -11.96
CA GLU A 14 -6.46 1.90 -11.49
C GLU A 14 -7.61 2.59 -10.76
N LEU A 15 -7.29 3.53 -9.86
CA LEU A 15 -8.27 4.21 -9.02
C LEU A 15 -8.86 5.47 -9.67
N LYS A 16 -8.36 5.89 -10.83
CA LYS A 16 -8.80 7.09 -11.57
C LYS A 16 -8.79 8.35 -10.70
N HIS A 17 -7.76 8.48 -9.88
CA HIS A 17 -7.53 9.61 -8.99
C HIS A 17 -6.19 10.28 -9.30
N THR A 18 -6.01 11.53 -8.88
CA THR A 18 -4.75 12.25 -9.08
C THR A 18 -3.66 11.70 -8.16
N ASP A 19 -2.39 11.86 -8.56
CA ASP A 19 -1.23 11.54 -7.73
C ASP A 19 -1.34 12.12 -6.32
N ARG A 20 -1.86 13.36 -6.19
CA ARG A 20 -2.09 14.00 -4.90
C ARG A 20 -3.06 13.21 -4.02
N MET A 21 -4.18 12.74 -4.57
CA MET A 21 -5.16 11.94 -3.83
C MET A 21 -4.57 10.58 -3.43
N ILE A 22 -3.83 9.94 -4.34
CA ILE A 22 -3.14 8.68 -4.06
C ILE A 22 -2.14 8.86 -2.91
N LEU A 23 -1.30 9.89 -2.96
CA LEU A 23 -0.30 10.18 -1.93
C LEU A 23 -0.93 10.48 -0.57
N LEU A 24 -2.10 11.13 -0.51
CA LEU A 24 -2.83 11.33 0.73
C LEU A 24 -3.30 10.00 1.35
N GLY A 25 -3.86 9.11 0.53
CA GLY A 25 -4.27 7.78 0.98
C GLY A 25 -3.09 6.93 1.46
N LEU A 26 -1.98 6.94 0.70
CA LEU A 26 -0.74 6.26 1.10
C LEU A 26 -0.17 6.84 2.40
N GLY A 27 -0.23 8.16 2.58
CA GLY A 27 0.18 8.83 3.82
C GLY A 27 -0.65 8.41 5.03
N TRP A 28 -1.95 8.20 4.85
CA TRP A 28 -2.83 7.66 5.88
C TRP A 28 -2.45 6.23 6.27
N LEU A 29 -2.27 5.35 5.29
CA LEU A 29 -1.87 3.95 5.54
C LEU A 29 -0.49 3.85 6.21
N ALA A 30 0.46 4.70 5.80
CA ALA A 30 1.78 4.76 6.42
C ALA A 30 1.72 5.23 7.87
N ARG A 31 0.84 6.20 8.19
CA ARG A 31 0.60 6.67 9.55
C ARG A 31 0.08 5.54 10.46
N GLU A 32 -0.82 4.70 9.96
CA GLU A 32 -1.38 3.56 10.71
C GLU A 32 -0.44 2.34 10.76
N GLY A 33 0.77 2.44 10.19
CA GLY A 33 1.71 1.31 10.14
C GLY A 33 1.24 0.16 9.25
N GLN A 34 0.32 0.42 8.32
CA GLN A 34 -0.26 -0.56 7.40
C GLN A 34 0.46 -0.62 6.06
N LEU A 35 1.52 0.16 5.88
CA LEU A 35 2.22 0.32 4.61
C LEU A 35 3.73 0.21 4.79
N ASN A 36 4.36 -0.64 3.99
CA ASN A 36 5.79 -0.69 3.80
C ASN A 36 6.18 0.05 2.52
N ILE A 37 7.24 0.87 2.59
CA ILE A 37 7.70 1.72 1.49
C ILE A 37 9.07 1.23 1.05
N VAL A 38 9.17 0.76 -0.19
CA VAL A 38 10.40 0.22 -0.77
C VAL A 38 10.90 1.14 -1.88
N LYS A 39 12.08 1.73 -1.69
CA LYS A 39 12.76 2.51 -2.73
C LYS A 39 13.65 1.59 -3.56
N ARG A 40 13.31 1.39 -4.83
CA ARG A 40 14.17 0.73 -5.83
C ARG A 40 14.69 1.78 -6.80
N GLN A 41 15.84 1.52 -7.43
CA GLN A 41 16.66 2.46 -8.21
C GLN A 41 15.90 3.61 -8.93
N ARG A 42 14.77 3.33 -9.59
CA ARG A 42 13.99 4.30 -10.37
C ARG A 42 12.58 4.60 -9.85
N ALA A 43 12.09 3.88 -8.83
CA ALA A 43 10.72 4.01 -8.38
C ALA A 43 10.54 3.66 -6.90
N THR A 44 9.58 4.35 -6.29
CA THR A 44 9.09 4.00 -4.96
C THR A 44 7.89 3.10 -5.12
N TYR A 45 7.90 2.01 -4.36
CA TYR A 45 6.83 1.03 -4.33
C TYR A 45 6.25 0.95 -2.92
N PHE A 46 4.96 0.66 -2.88
CA PHE A 46 4.14 0.61 -1.69
C PHE A 46 3.57 -0.78 -1.56
N ILE A 47 3.71 -1.35 -0.36
CA ILE A 47 3.27 -2.72 -0.04
C ILE A 47 2.37 -2.63 1.18
N LEU A 48 1.15 -3.16 1.07
CA LEU A 48 0.29 -3.30 2.24
C LEU A 48 0.90 -4.32 3.18
N ASN A 49 0.94 -3.99 4.47
CA ASN A 49 1.28 -4.96 5.48
C ASN A 49 0.08 -5.91 5.61
N ALA A 50 0.31 -7.21 5.46
CA ALA A 50 -0.73 -8.19 5.74
C ALA A 50 -1.25 -7.95 7.16
N THR A 51 -2.49 -7.49 7.28
CA THR A 51 -3.17 -7.50 8.56
C THR A 51 -3.24 -8.96 8.96
N SER A 52 -2.65 -9.31 10.10
CA SER A 52 -2.99 -10.57 10.72
C SER A 52 -4.45 -10.46 11.08
N ASP A 53 -5.33 -10.95 10.22
CA ASP A 53 -6.69 -11.31 10.58
C ASP A 53 -6.57 -12.48 11.56
N ASN A 54 -6.20 -12.16 12.80
CA ASN A 54 -6.21 -13.10 13.91
C ASN A 54 -7.66 -13.21 14.41
N GLU A 55 -8.53 -13.72 13.55
CA GLU A 55 -9.83 -14.23 13.96
C GLU A 55 -9.70 -15.74 14.21
N GLY A 56 -9.66 -16.10 15.49
CA GLY A 56 -10.23 -17.36 15.97
C GLY A 56 -9.38 -18.62 15.80
N SER A 57 -8.28 -18.75 16.53
CA SER A 57 -7.91 -20.05 17.12
C SER A 57 -8.22 -20.00 18.61
N SER A 58 -9.51 -20.10 18.94
CA SER A 58 -9.92 -20.53 20.28
C SER A 58 -9.68 -22.03 20.37
N SER A 59 -8.98 -22.41 21.45
CA SER A 59 -8.58 -23.77 21.81
C SER A 59 -9.76 -24.71 22.09
#